data_AF-U2FWR8-F1
#
_entry.id   AF-U2FWR8-F1
#
_cell.length_a   1.000
_cell.length_b   1.000
_cell.length_c   1.000
_cell.angle_alpha   90.00
_cell.angle_beta   90.00
_cell.angle_gamma   90.00
#
_symmetry.space_group_name_H-M   'P 1'
#
loop_
_entity.id
_entity.type
_entity.pdbx_description
1 polymer ?
#
loop_
_entity_poly.entity_id
_entity_poly.type
_entity_poly.pdbx_seq_one_letter_code
_entity_poly.pdbx_strand_id
1 'polypeptide(L)'
;MIADHVIDTPEPLIVVAANSAARLLEAEVIHMQYRMQKIPGFVLAVVENQKVVGKKQFERANYFTGKTVTFDDNDLKSLVAGLN
;
A
#
# COMPACT_ATOMS: atom_id res chain seq x y z
N MET A 1 14.53 0.77 -2.87
CA MET A 1 13.08 0.68 -2.58
C MET A 1 12.85 1.44 -1.30
N ILE A 2 11.97 2.44 -1.32
CA ILE A 2 11.76 3.35 -0.18
C ILE A 2 10.25 3.46 0.04
N ALA A 3 9.81 3.19 1.28
CA ALA A 3 8.45 3.43 1.72
C ALA A 3 8.20 4.93 1.84
N ASP A 4 7.01 5.40 1.46
CA ASP A 4 6.68 6.83 1.58
C ASP A 4 6.44 7.21 3.04
N HIS A 5 5.91 6.28 3.84
CA HIS A 5 5.73 6.48 5.26
C HIS A 5 5.77 5.15 6.03
N VAL A 6 6.17 5.21 7.30
CA VAL A 6 6.14 4.06 8.21
C VAL A 6 5.52 4.53 9.53
N ILE A 7 4.45 3.87 9.95
CA ILE A 7 3.85 4.08 11.27
C ILE A 7 4.42 3.04 12.22
N ASP A 8 5.08 3.53 13.26
CA ASP A 8 5.80 2.71 14.21
C ASP A 8 4.81 2.09 15.22
N THR A 9 4.51 0.81 15.02
CA THR A 9 3.68 -0.01 15.90
C THR A 9 4.36 -1.39 16.04
N PRO A 10 3.92 -2.27 16.96
CA PRO A 10 4.52 -3.60 17.11
C PRO A 10 4.56 -4.42 15.80
N GLU A 11 3.62 -4.17 14.88
CA GLU A 11 3.70 -4.60 13.49
C GLU A 11 3.73 -3.34 12.59
N PRO A 12 4.91 -2.87 12.17
CA PRO A 12 5.03 -1.59 11.46
C PRO A 12 4.12 -1.52 10.23
N LEU A 13 3.34 -0.44 10.12
CA LEU A 13 2.53 -0.19 8.93
C LEU A 13 3.36 0.59 7.92
N ILE A 14 3.66 -0.04 6.80
CA ILE A 14 4.51 0.48 5.73
C ILE A 14 3.60 0.95 4.60
N VAL A 15 3.55 2.27 4.38
CA VAL A 15 2.69 2.88 3.37
C VAL A 15 3.50 3.18 2.12
N VAL A 16 3.01 2.70 0.98
CA VAL A 16 3.57 2.98 -0.34
C VAL A 16 2.50 3.62 -1.23
N ALA A 17 2.71 4.88 -1.58
CA ALA A 17 1.94 5.60 -2.59
C ALA A 17 2.36 5.10 -3.99
N ALA A 18 1.55 4.19 -4.52
CA ALA A 18 1.76 3.54 -5.81
C ALA A 18 1.12 4.36 -6.95
N ASN A 19 1.76 5.48 -7.29
CA ASN A 19 1.40 6.36 -8.42
C ASN A 19 1.83 5.82 -9.81
N SER A 20 2.40 4.61 -9.86
CA SER A 20 2.82 3.94 -11.08
C SER A 20 2.90 2.43 -10.87
N ALA A 21 2.89 1.65 -11.95
CA ALA A 21 3.08 0.21 -11.88
C ALA A 21 4.43 -0.19 -11.25
N ALA A 22 5.48 0.62 -11.46
CA ALA A 22 6.78 0.42 -10.84
C ALA A 22 6.72 0.58 -9.31
N ARG A 23 6.06 1.63 -8.81
CA ARG A 23 5.88 1.84 -7.37
C ARG A 23 5.00 0.78 -6.72
N LEU A 24 4.00 0.27 -7.45
CA LEU A 24 3.21 -0.88 -6.99
C LEU A 24 4.09 -2.14 -6.85
N LEU A 25 4.96 -2.40 -7.84
CA LEU A 25 5.91 -3.50 -7.79
C LEU A 25 6.89 -3.35 -6.61
N GLU A 26 7.36 -2.14 -6.33
CA GLU A 26 8.21 -1.90 -5.15
C GLU A 26 7.50 -2.28 -3.84
N ALA A 27 6.21 -1.96 -3.69
CA ALA A 27 5.42 -2.37 -2.53
C ALA A 27 5.36 -3.90 -2.40
N GLU A 28 5.15 -4.60 -3.51
CA GLU A 28 5.13 -6.06 -3.53
C GLU A 28 6.48 -6.68 -3.14
N VAL A 29 7.58 -6.11 -3.63
CA VAL A 29 8.92 -6.59 -3.30
C VAL A 29 9.23 -6.35 -1.82
N ILE A 30 8.88 -5.19 -1.26
CA ILE A 30 9.03 -4.91 0.18
C ILE A 30 8.28 -5.96 0.99
N HIS A 31 7.01 -6.22 0.65
CA HIS A 31 6.20 -7.22 1.35
C HIS A 31 6.82 -8.61 1.30
N MET A 32 7.26 -9.05 0.11
CA MET A 32 7.91 -10.34 -0.06
C MET A 32 9.21 -10.45 0.75
N GLN A 33 10.02 -9.39 0.82
CA GLN A 33 11.23 -9.37 1.64
C GLN A 33 10.92 -9.54 3.13
N TYR A 34 9.90 -8.85 3.65
CA TYR A 34 9.46 -8.99 5.04
C TYR A 34 9.01 -10.42 5.34
N ARG A 35 8.21 -11.02 4.44
CA ARG A 35 7.77 -12.41 4.55
C ARG A 35 8.93 -13.40 4.53
N MET A 36 9.89 -13.23 3.61
CA MET A 36 11.06 -14.10 3.48
C MET A 36 11.98 -14.01 4.71
N GLN A 37 12.17 -12.81 5.26
CA GLN A 37 13.03 -12.58 6.42
C GLN A 37 12.32 -12.82 7.76
N LYS A 38 11.01 -13.14 7.74
CA LYS A 38 10.16 -13.30 8.93
C LYS A 38 10.16 -12.05 9.82
N ILE A 39 10.26 -10.88 9.21
CA ILE A 39 10.20 -9.59 9.90
C ILE A 39 8.73 -9.17 9.96
N PRO A 40 8.21 -8.75 11.14
CA PRO A 40 6.85 -8.23 11.25
C PRO A 40 6.73 -6.92 10.47
N GLY A 41 5.62 -6.76 9.75
CA GLY A 41 5.33 -5.53 9.01
C GLY A 41 4.18 -5.73 8.02
N PHE A 42 3.33 -4.72 7.96
CA PHE A 42 2.17 -4.70 7.09
C PHE A 42 2.38 -3.69 5.97
N VAL A 43 2.39 -4.15 4.71
CA VAL A 43 2.54 -3.27 3.55
C VAL A 43 1.18 -2.87 3.01
N LEU A 44 0.87 -1.57 3.09
CA LEU A 44 -0.31 -0.94 2.51
C LEU A 44 0.10 -0.18 1.24
N ALA A 45 -0.29 -0.69 0.08
CA ALA A 45 -0.13 0.01 -1.18
C ALA A 45 -1.37 0.87 -1.47
N VAL A 46 -1.17 2.18 -1.65
CA VAL A 46 -2.23 3.15 -1.95
C VAL A 46 -2.06 3.62 -3.38
N VAL A 47 -2.99 3.26 -4.27
CA VAL A 47 -2.99 3.72 -5.67
C VAL A 47 -3.95 4.88 -5.82
N GLU A 48 -3.59 5.91 -6.58
CA GLU A 48 -4.53 7.01 -6.88
C GLU A 48 -5.71 6.53 -7.74
N ASN A 49 -5.43 5.68 -8.71
CA ASN A 49 -6.45 5.11 -9.60
C ASN A 49 -5.98 3.76 -10.15
N GLN A 50 -6.86 2.77 -10.22
CA GLN A 50 -6.55 1.47 -10.82
C GLN A 50 -6.06 1.58 -12.27
N LYS A 51 -6.52 2.59 -13.03
CA LYS A 51 -6.08 2.84 -14.41
C LYS A 51 -4.59 3.20 -14.50
N VAL A 52 -4.05 3.87 -13.48
CA VAL A 52 -2.65 4.34 -13.46
C VAL A 52 -1.67 3.18 -13.32
N VAL A 53 -2.04 2.16 -12.54
CA VAL A 53 -1.22 0.95 -12.34
C VAL A 53 -1.62 -0.21 -13.25
N GLY A 54 -2.82 -0.13 -13.85
CA GLY A 54 -3.45 -1.19 -14.63
C GLY A 54 -4.28 -2.13 -13.76
N LYS A 55 -5.54 -2.38 -14.15
CA LYS A 55 -6.51 -3.19 -13.39
C LYS A 55 -5.96 -4.57 -12.99
N LYS A 56 -5.32 -5.29 -13.92
CA LYS A 56 -4.71 -6.60 -13.63
C LYS A 56 -3.59 -6.52 -12.58
N GLN A 57 -2.78 -5.46 -12.62
CA GLN A 57 -1.71 -5.27 -11.64
C GLN A 57 -2.29 -4.91 -10.28
N PHE A 58 -3.31 -4.07 -10.24
CA PHE A 58 -4.03 -3.72 -9.01
C PHE A 58 -4.66 -4.95 -8.33
N GLU A 59 -5.38 -5.78 -9.09
CA GLU A 59 -5.98 -7.02 -8.57
C GLU A 59 -4.91 -8.00 -8.08
N ARG A 60 -3.81 -8.14 -8.83
CA ARG A 60 -2.69 -9.00 -8.47
C ARG A 60 -1.97 -8.54 -7.21
N ALA A 61 -1.79 -7.24 -7.01
CA ALA A 61 -1.01 -6.68 -5.91
C ALA A 61 -1.59 -7.03 -4.53
N ASN A 62 -2.90 -7.30 -4.42
CA ASN A 62 -3.50 -7.78 -3.17
C ASN A 62 -3.02 -9.17 -2.72
N TYR A 63 -2.42 -9.97 -3.61
CA TYR A 63 -1.79 -11.24 -3.24
C TYR A 63 -0.34 -11.09 -2.76
N PHE A 64 0.29 -9.96 -3.07
CA PHE A 64 1.71 -9.71 -2.84
C PHE A 64 1.96 -8.49 -1.95
N THR A 65 0.93 -7.97 -1.29
CA THR A 65 0.98 -6.92 -0.27
C THR A 65 0.10 -7.33 0.91
N GLY A 66 0.16 -6.59 2.02
CA GLY A 66 -0.82 -6.76 3.09
C GLY A 66 -2.22 -6.33 2.64
N LYS A 67 -2.28 -5.17 1.96
CA LYS A 67 -3.48 -4.68 1.28
C LYS A 67 -3.12 -3.67 0.20
N THR A 68 -3.85 -3.70 -0.90
CA THR A 68 -3.82 -2.66 -1.93
C THR A 68 -5.16 -1.96 -1.99
N VAL A 69 -5.16 -0.64 -1.85
CA VAL A 69 -6.37 0.20 -1.84
C VAL A 69 -6.27 1.30 -2.89
N THR A 70 -7.41 1.74 -3.40
CA THR A 70 -7.52 3.00 -4.13
C THR A 70 -7.66 4.15 -3.14
N PHE A 71 -6.93 5.24 -3.36
CA PHE A 71 -7.21 6.51 -2.73
C PHE A 71 -8.49 7.08 -3.34
N ASP A 72 -9.46 7.39 -2.49
CA ASP A 72 -10.62 8.20 -2.85
C ASP A 72 -10.61 9.43 -1.94
N ASP A 73 -10.44 10.61 -2.55
CA ASP A 73 -10.43 11.89 -1.85
C ASP A 73 -11.77 12.15 -1.13
N ASN A 74 -12.88 11.63 -1.66
CA ASN A 74 -14.19 11.76 -1.04
C ASN A 74 -14.32 10.88 0.22
N ASP A 75 -13.77 9.67 0.18
CA ASP A 75 -13.78 8.77 1.33
C ASP A 75 -12.88 9.32 2.44
N LEU A 76 -11.72 9.92 2.09
CA LEU A 76 -10.83 10.53 3.06
C LEU A 76 -11.50 11.68 3.82
N LYS A 77 -12.28 12.52 3.13
CA LYS A 77 -13.05 13.60 3.76
C LYS A 77 -14.04 13.06 4.80
N SER A 78 -14.74 11.97 4.48
CA SER A 78 -15.68 11.34 5.43
C SER A 78 -14.98 10.73 6.64
N LEU A 79 -13.79 10.17 6.45
CA LEU A 79 -13.00 9.54 7.50
C LEU A 79 -12.40 10.58 8.46
N VAL A 80 -11.91 11.70 7.93
CA VAL A 80 -11.44 12.84 8.74
C VAL A 80 -12.60 13.54 9.47
N ALA A 81 -13.76 13.66 8.84
CA ALA A 81 -14.93 14.25 9.48
C ALA A 81 -15.43 13.43 10.69
N GLY A 82 -15.28 12.11 10.66
CA GLY A 82 -15.65 11.21 11.76
C GLY A 82 -14.63 11.12 12.91
N LEU A 83 -13.50 11.83 12.82
CA LEU A 83 -12.48 11.91 13.88
C LEU A 83 -12.63 13.14 14.78
N ASN A 84 -13.64 13.98 14.54
CA ASN A 84 -14.00 15.15 15.37
C ASN A 84 -15.11 14.84 16.38
#